data_AF-A0A9E6ZKI4-F1
#
_entry.id   AF-A0A9E6ZKI4-F1
#
_cell.length_a   1.000
_cell.length_b   1.000
_cell.length_c   1.000
_cell.angle_alpha   90.00
_cell.angle_beta   90.00
_cell.angle_gamma   90.00
#
_symmetry.space_group_name_H-M   'P 1'
#
loop_
_entity.id
_entity.type
_entity.pdbx_description
1 polymer ?
#
loop_
_entity_poly.entity_id
_entity_poly.type
_entity_poly.pdbx_seq_one_letter_code
_entity_poly.pdbx_strand_id
1 'polypeptide(L)'
;MKKLVLASVLALGSFTMISAAAPTIYDGIMDVVLQDDFTEISTDNLPQAVKDALEADYTGATIDKAYVNENKIYKLEITLNGTSSVLFANESGEWITE
;
A
#
# COMPACT_ATOMS: atom_id res chain seq x y z
N MET A 1 4.31 5.20 64.39
CA MET A 1 5.74 4.82 64.29
C MET A 1 6.15 4.95 62.82
N LYS A 2 6.78 6.05 62.40
CA LYS A 2 8.21 6.13 62.06
C LYS A 2 8.76 4.85 61.40
N LYS A 3 9.07 4.93 60.10
CA LYS A 3 10.18 4.35 59.31
C LYS A 3 10.03 4.86 57.86
N LEU A 4 10.87 5.76 57.33
CA LEU A 4 12.14 5.49 56.59
C LEU A 4 11.88 4.59 55.36
N VAL A 5 12.20 4.90 54.09
CA VAL A 5 13.45 5.37 53.42
C VAL A 5 13.04 5.74 51.96
N LEU A 6 13.33 6.91 51.38
CA LEU A 6 14.51 7.37 50.60
C LEU A 6 14.88 6.53 49.35
N ALA A 7 15.29 7.25 48.29
CA ALA A 7 15.95 6.82 47.03
C ALA A 7 15.01 6.71 45.81
N SER A 8 15.33 7.22 44.62
CA SER A 8 16.49 7.98 44.13
C SER A 8 16.21 8.43 42.69
N VAL A 9 16.73 9.62 42.36
CA VAL A 9 16.98 10.22 41.03
C VAL A 9 16.84 9.26 39.84
N LEU A 10 15.83 9.52 38.99
CA LEU A 10 15.82 9.12 37.59
C LEU A 10 16.42 10.27 36.77
N ALA A 11 17.64 10.05 36.30
CA ALA A 11 18.37 10.96 35.43
C ALA A 11 17.64 11.08 34.08
N LEU A 12 17.07 12.25 33.80
CA LEU A 12 16.61 12.62 32.46
C LEU A 12 17.78 13.34 31.76
N GLY A 13 18.66 12.53 31.19
CA GLY A 13 19.82 12.98 30.42
C GLY A 13 19.45 13.29 28.97
N SER A 14 19.76 14.53 28.59
CA SER A 14 20.13 15.02 27.25
C SER A 14 19.14 14.87 26.09
N PHE A 15 18.52 16.01 25.75
CA PHE A 15 18.07 16.37 24.42
C PHE A 15 19.21 16.24 23.40
N THR A 16 18.99 15.45 22.33
CA THR A 16 19.74 15.56 21.08
C THR A 16 18.87 16.20 20.02
N MET A 17 19.34 17.28 19.42
CA MET A 17 18.65 18.04 18.39
C MET A 17 19.41 17.98 17.06
N ILE A 18 18.64 17.83 15.95
CA ILE A 18 18.90 18.29 14.57
C ILE A 18 19.95 17.47 13.77
N SER A 19 19.85 17.19 12.46
CA SER A 19 18.93 17.51 11.36
C SER A 19 19.41 16.73 10.11
N ALA A 20 18.51 16.36 9.19
CA ALA A 20 18.82 16.28 7.76
C ALA A 20 17.52 16.27 6.92
N ALA A 21 17.27 17.35 6.18
CA ALA A 21 16.48 17.35 4.94
C ALA A 21 17.44 17.05 3.78
N ALA A 22 17.14 16.40 2.65
CA ALA A 22 15.97 15.75 2.04
C ALA A 22 16.52 14.65 1.07
N PRO A 23 15.66 13.83 0.41
CA PRO A 23 15.15 14.31 -0.87
C PRO A 23 13.63 14.13 -0.99
N THR A 24 12.99 15.13 -1.58
CA THR A 24 11.66 15.04 -2.16
C THR A 24 11.69 14.03 -3.32
N ILE A 25 11.21 12.82 -3.08
CA ILE A 25 10.71 11.96 -4.16
C ILE A 25 9.20 12.24 -4.25
N TYR A 26 8.79 12.73 -5.40
CA TYR A 26 7.43 13.08 -5.75
C TYR A 26 6.56 11.81 -5.77
N ASP A 27 5.30 11.98 -5.35
CA ASP A 27 4.16 11.09 -5.59
C ASP A 27 3.89 9.94 -4.61
N GLY A 28 3.95 10.24 -3.30
CA GLY A 28 3.34 9.42 -2.26
C GLY A 28 1.82 9.59 -2.20
N ILE A 29 1.09 9.44 -3.30
CA ILE A 29 -0.35 9.08 -3.25
C ILE A 29 -0.43 7.56 -3.16
N MET A 30 0.08 6.98 -2.08
CA MET A 30 -0.28 5.62 -1.65
C MET A 30 -0.29 5.59 -0.12
N ASP A 31 -1.10 6.50 0.42
CA ASP A 31 -1.61 6.41 1.77
C ASP A 31 -2.47 5.13 1.86
N VAL A 32 -2.15 4.24 2.80
CA VAL A 32 -3.05 3.22 3.37
C VAL A 32 -3.43 2.03 2.45
N VAL A 33 -2.47 1.22 2.00
CA VAL A 33 -2.71 -0.25 1.76
C VAL A 33 -1.44 -1.05 2.10
N LEU A 34 -0.76 -0.75 3.20
CA LEU A 34 0.51 -1.39 3.62
C LEU A 34 0.31 -2.30 4.83
N GLN A 35 -0.57 -3.30 4.70
CA GLN A 35 -0.49 -4.50 5.55
C GLN A 35 -0.38 -5.80 4.75
N ASP A 36 -0.67 -5.77 3.45
CA ASP A 36 -0.30 -6.83 2.50
C ASP A 36 0.82 -6.30 1.59
N ASP A 37 1.96 -6.99 1.57
CA ASP A 37 3.08 -6.65 0.68
C ASP A 37 2.71 -6.97 -0.78
N PHE A 38 2.13 -6.00 -1.48
CA PHE A 38 1.85 -6.08 -2.90
C PHE A 38 3.12 -5.86 -3.72
N THR A 39 3.49 -6.86 -4.53
CA THR A 39 4.63 -6.81 -5.44
C THR A 39 4.18 -6.37 -6.82
N GLU A 40 4.83 -5.36 -7.40
CA GLU A 40 4.54 -4.92 -8.78
C GLU A 40 4.89 -6.02 -9.78
N ILE A 41 3.97 -6.29 -10.71
CA ILE A 41 4.11 -7.29 -11.76
C ILE A 41 3.80 -6.68 -13.12
N SER A 42 4.40 -7.22 -14.19
CA SER A 42 3.96 -6.87 -15.55
C SER A 42 2.50 -7.28 -15.74
N THR A 43 1.76 -6.50 -16.53
CA THR A 43 0.40 -6.84 -16.93
C THR A 43 0.33 -8.19 -17.66
N ASP A 44 1.42 -8.66 -18.25
CA ASP A 44 1.54 -10.01 -18.82
C ASP A 44 1.39 -11.13 -17.78
N ASN A 45 1.76 -10.87 -16.52
CA ASN A 45 1.65 -11.84 -15.43
C ASN A 45 0.26 -11.85 -14.77
N LEU A 46 -0.65 -10.96 -15.18
CA LEU A 46 -2.03 -11.01 -14.71
C LEU A 46 -2.71 -12.26 -15.29
N PRO A 47 -3.48 -13.00 -14.48
CA PRO A 47 -4.33 -14.07 -14.96
C PRO A 47 -5.25 -13.58 -16.06
N GLN A 48 -5.49 -14.42 -17.06
CA GLN A 48 -6.38 -14.09 -18.16
C GLN A 48 -7.78 -13.71 -17.64
N ALA A 49 -8.25 -14.40 -16.59
CA ALA A 49 -9.54 -14.11 -15.97
C ALA A 49 -9.64 -12.67 -15.43
N VAL A 50 -8.56 -12.11 -14.88
CA VAL A 50 -8.53 -10.72 -14.39
C VAL A 50 -8.56 -9.72 -15.56
N LYS A 51 -7.86 -10.04 -16.66
CA LYS A 51 -7.89 -9.21 -17.88
C LYS A 51 -9.28 -9.22 -18.53
N ASP A 52 -9.86 -10.40 -18.67
CA ASP A 52 -11.19 -10.59 -19.25
C ASP A 52 -12.26 -9.86 -18.42
N ALA A 53 -12.18 -9.97 -17.08
CA ALA A 53 -13.06 -9.21 -16.18
C ALA A 53 -12.87 -7.71 -16.37
N LEU A 54 -11.63 -7.22 -16.51
CA LEU A 54 -11.38 -5.80 -16.69
C LEU A 54 -11.98 -5.29 -18.00
N GLU A 55 -11.82 -6.03 -19.10
CA GLU A 55 -12.40 -5.65 -20.38
C GLU A 55 -13.93 -5.70 -20.36
N ALA A 56 -14.53 -6.64 -19.62
CA ALA A 56 -15.96 -6.82 -19.49
C ALA A 56 -16.64 -5.74 -18.63
N ASP A 57 -16.10 -5.47 -17.43
CA ASP A 57 -16.70 -4.55 -16.46
C ASP A 57 -16.22 -3.10 -16.64
N TYR A 58 -14.98 -2.91 -17.11
CA TYR A 58 -14.32 -1.60 -17.24
C TYR A 58 -13.83 -1.37 -18.67
N THR A 59 -14.73 -1.49 -19.65
CA THR A 59 -14.39 -1.31 -21.07
C THR A 59 -13.73 0.05 -21.34
N GLY A 60 -12.55 0.02 -21.95
CA GLY A 60 -11.76 1.22 -22.25
C GLY A 60 -10.87 1.70 -21.10
N ALA A 61 -10.81 0.96 -20.00
CA ALA A 61 -9.78 1.16 -18.98
C ALA A 61 -8.39 0.81 -19.52
N THR A 62 -7.40 1.61 -19.17
CA THR A 62 -5.98 1.32 -19.42
C THR A 62 -5.34 0.89 -18.12
N ILE A 63 -4.66 -0.26 -18.09
CA ILE A 63 -3.89 -0.66 -16.90
C ILE A 63 -2.60 0.15 -16.87
N ASP A 64 -2.45 1.00 -15.87
CA ASP A 64 -1.22 1.75 -15.63
C ASP A 64 -0.21 0.89 -14.87
N LYS A 65 -0.67 0.20 -13.82
CA LYS A 65 0.17 -0.67 -12.99
C LYS A 65 -0.61 -1.87 -12.47
N ALA A 66 0.10 -2.98 -12.25
CA ALA A 66 -0.45 -4.20 -11.70
C ALA A 66 0.43 -4.72 -10.56
N TYR A 67 -0.19 -5.24 -9.52
CA TYR A 67 0.49 -5.78 -8.35
C TYR A 67 -0.17 -7.09 -7.91
N VAL A 68 0.59 -7.92 -7.21
CA VAL A 68 0.10 -9.19 -6.64
C VAL A 68 0.65 -9.38 -5.22
N ASN A 69 -0.15 -9.94 -4.31
CA ASN A 69 0.30 -10.34 -2.97
C ASN A 69 0.46 -11.87 -2.84
N GLU A 70 0.89 -12.33 -1.65
CA GLU A 70 1.04 -13.76 -1.36
C GLU A 70 -0.29 -14.54 -1.41
N ASN A 71 -1.41 -13.86 -1.17
CA ASN A 71 -2.76 -14.42 -1.23
C ASN A 71 -3.31 -14.53 -2.67
N LYS A 72 -2.51 -14.22 -3.69
CA LYS A 72 -2.92 -14.13 -5.11
C LYS A 72 -4.09 -13.17 -5.34
N ILE A 73 -4.10 -12.08 -4.57
CA ILE A 73 -4.93 -10.91 -4.83
C ILE A 73 -4.13 -9.99 -5.74
N TYR A 74 -4.76 -9.61 -6.84
CA TYR A 74 -4.23 -8.74 -7.87
C TYR A 74 -4.80 -7.35 -7.68
N LYS A 75 -3.93 -6.37 -7.43
CA LYS A 75 -4.30 -4.95 -7.39
C LYS A 75 -3.95 -4.34 -8.75
N LEU A 76 -4.93 -3.74 -9.40
CA LEU A 76 -4.78 -3.05 -10.68
C LEU A 76 -5.04 -1.57 -10.49
N GLU A 77 -4.07 -0.75 -10.87
CA GLU A 77 -4.28 0.67 -11.09
C GLU A 77 -4.63 0.87 -12.56
N ILE A 78 -5.84 1.35 -12.80
CA ILE A 78 -6.35 1.60 -14.14
C ILE A 78 -6.70 3.08 -14.30
N THR A 79 -6.61 3.58 -15.52
CA THR A 79 -7.17 4.88 -15.88
C THR A 79 -8.35 4.67 -16.80
N LEU A 80 -9.52 5.15 -16.37
CA LEU A 80 -10.77 5.09 -17.11
C LEU A 80 -11.31 6.50 -17.32
N ASN A 81 -11.49 6.91 -18.57
CA ASN A 81 -11.94 8.27 -18.94
C ASN A 81 -11.10 9.39 -18.30
N GLY A 82 -9.79 9.18 -18.15
CA GLY A 82 -8.87 10.14 -17.51
C GLY A 82 -8.92 10.17 -15.98
N THR A 83 -9.66 9.25 -15.35
CA THR A 83 -9.72 9.08 -13.91
C THR A 83 -8.99 7.79 -13.52
N SER A 84 -7.98 7.90 -12.67
CA SER A 84 -7.30 6.72 -12.13
C SER A 84 -8.16 6.06 -11.04
N SER A 85 -8.28 4.75 -11.09
CA SER A 85 -9.05 3.90 -10.18
C SER A 85 -8.22 2.68 -9.79
N VAL A 86 -8.38 2.24 -8.55
CA VAL A 86 -7.70 1.05 -8.02
C VAL A 86 -8.74 -0.05 -7.88
N LEU A 87 -8.48 -1.18 -8.50
CA LEU A 87 -9.32 -2.37 -8.46
C LEU A 87 -8.55 -3.53 -7.84
N PHE A 88 -9.25 -4.39 -7.13
CA PHE A 88 -8.69 -5.62 -6.58
C PHE A 88 -9.44 -6.81 -7.17
N ALA A 89 -8.72 -7.83 -7.61
CA ALA A 89 -9.30 -9.06 -8.15
C ALA A 89 -8.59 -10.28 -7.57
N ASN A 90 -9.27 -11.42 -7.52
CA ASN A 90 -8.62 -12.70 -7.22
C ASN A 90 -8.08 -13.39 -8.49
N GLU A 91 -7.37 -14.51 -8.34
CA GLU A 91 -6.84 -15.32 -9.46
C GLU A 91 -7.93 -15.77 -10.45
N SER A 92 -9.17 -15.91 -9.98
CA SER A 92 -10.34 -16.28 -10.79
C SER A 92 -10.95 -15.11 -11.56
N GLY A 93 -10.43 -13.89 -11.42
CA GLY A 93 -10.98 -12.69 -12.05
C GLY A 93 -12.22 -12.12 -11.36
N GLU A 94 -12.53 -12.54 -10.13
CA GLU A 94 -13.62 -11.94 -9.36
C GLU A 94 -13.12 -10.69 -8.65
N TRP A 95 -13.86 -9.58 -8.81
CA TRP A 95 -13.57 -8.32 -8.16
C TRP A 95 -13.80 -8.39 -6.65
N ILE A 96 -12.78 -7.98 -5.90
CA ILE A 96 -12.83 -7.82 -4.45
C ILE A 96 -13.18 -6.36 -4.21
N THR A 97 -14.45 -6.09 -3.99
CA THR A 97 -14.95 -4.81 -3.50
C THR A 97 -15.03 -4.86 -1.98
N GLU A 98 -14.40 -3.93 -1.28
CA GLU A 98 -14.66 -3.71 0.16
C GLU A 98 -16.12 -3.33 0.43
#